data_AF-A0A0C3B4U2-F1
#
_entry.id   AF-A0A0C3B4U2-F1
#
_cell.length_a   1.000
_cell.length_b   1.000
_cell.length_c   1.000
_cell.angle_alpha   90.00
_cell.angle_beta   90.00
_cell.angle_gamma   90.00
#
_symmetry.space_group_name_H-M   'P 1'
#
loop_
_entity.id
_entity.type
_entity.pdbx_description
1 polymer ?
#
loop_
_entity_poly.entity_id
_entity_poly.type
_entity_poly.pdbx_seq_one_letter_code
_entity_poly.pdbx_strand_id
1 'polypeptide(L)'
;MTTLHPTDDDDNMPPVELFHGRNIRKQNPQNWLRTLEANKFKHDSDDNTRLYTFSKHLEYNSKADTWFRDELIATQKDTWAKLVTEFNRKWPAVAKVEPTKAELQQKLLEVKLKDEEVGLKVGDDEDDQVWSHVDWAQRYPFAPYSPTTSPPGPDSATEYATSR
;
A
#
# COMPACT_ATOMS: atom_id res chain seq x y z
N MET A 1 14.24 -21.10 44.25
CA MET A 1 14.32 -21.55 42.85
C MET A 1 13.11 -20.96 42.14
N THR A 2 13.32 -19.85 41.44
CA THR A 2 12.25 -19.13 40.73
C THR A 2 12.24 -19.65 39.30
N THR A 3 11.24 -20.45 38.94
CA THR A 3 11.07 -20.93 37.57
C THR A 3 10.64 -19.76 36.70
N LEU A 4 11.53 -19.35 35.79
CA LEU A 4 11.24 -18.46 34.68
C LEU A 4 10.11 -19.06 33.84
N HIS A 5 8.98 -18.36 33.79
CA HIS A 5 7.95 -18.60 32.78
C HIS A 5 8.55 -18.17 31.43
N PRO A 6 8.57 -19.04 30.40
CA PRO A 6 8.95 -18.61 29.06
C PRO A 6 7.94 -17.56 28.62
N THR A 7 8.43 -16.38 28.24
CA THR A 7 7.66 -15.44 27.44
C THR A 7 7.48 -16.09 26.07
N ASP A 8 6.31 -16.69 25.88
CA ASP A 8 5.87 -17.14 24.56
C ASP A 8 5.80 -15.90 23.67
N ASP A 9 6.76 -15.81 22.74
CA ASP A 9 6.85 -14.83 21.65
C ASP A 9 5.71 -15.02 20.61
N ASP A 10 4.46 -15.17 21.06
CA ASP A 10 3.26 -15.32 20.21
C ASP A 10 2.37 -14.05 20.19
N ASP A 11 2.70 -13.03 20.99
CA ASP A 11 1.86 -11.85 21.22
C ASP A 11 2.05 -10.69 20.22
N ASN A 12 2.78 -10.89 19.11
CA ASN A 12 2.98 -9.85 18.11
C ASN A 12 2.00 -9.93 16.93
N MET A 13 0.76 -10.36 17.17
CA MET A 13 -0.32 -10.19 16.21
C MET A 13 -0.99 -8.83 16.47
N PRO A 14 -0.96 -7.88 15.53
CA PRO A 14 -1.55 -6.56 15.76
C PRO A 14 -3.03 -6.72 16.10
N PRO A 15 -3.52 -6.05 17.16
CA PRO A 15 -4.91 -6.16 17.58
C PRO A 15 -5.81 -5.77 16.41
N VAL A 16 -6.78 -6.63 16.11
CA VAL A 16 -7.79 -6.33 15.08
C VAL A 16 -8.68 -5.23 15.65
N GLU A 17 -8.49 -4.01 15.16
CA GLU A 17 -9.32 -2.86 15.53
C GLU A 17 -10.79 -3.14 15.22
N LEU A 18 -11.71 -2.58 16.02
CA LEU A 18 -13.15 -2.71 15.77
C LEU A 18 -13.54 -1.95 14.51
N PHE A 19 -14.47 -2.50 13.73
CA PHE A 19 -14.99 -1.84 12.54
C PHE A 19 -16.19 -0.96 12.87
N HIS A 20 -16.11 0.30 12.44
CA HIS A 20 -17.11 1.32 12.77
C HIS A 20 -18.04 1.61 11.58
N GLY A 21 -17.58 1.36 10.34
CA GLY A 21 -18.34 1.60 9.10
C GLY A 21 -18.60 3.07 8.76
N ARG A 22 -17.93 4.03 9.44
CA ARG A 22 -18.19 5.47 9.34
C ARG A 22 -17.29 6.23 8.36
N ASN A 23 -15.99 5.89 8.27
CA ASN A 23 -15.03 6.66 7.48
C ASN A 23 -14.13 5.75 6.64
N ILE A 24 -14.55 5.50 5.40
CA ILE A 24 -13.85 4.67 4.42
C ILE A 24 -12.44 5.20 4.09
N ARG A 25 -12.17 6.50 4.34
CA ARG A 25 -10.86 7.13 4.12
C ARG A 25 -9.86 6.89 5.26
N LYS A 26 -10.36 6.62 6.47
CA LYS A 26 -9.52 6.30 7.65
C LYS A 26 -9.44 4.80 7.92
N GLN A 27 -10.49 4.06 7.58
CA GLN A 27 -10.59 2.62 7.80
C GLN A 27 -11.03 1.96 6.49
N ASN A 28 -10.08 1.36 5.77
CA ASN A 28 -10.37 0.64 4.52
C ASN A 28 -11.12 -0.66 4.87
N PRO A 29 -12.39 -0.82 4.44
CA PRO A 29 -13.24 -1.96 4.80
C PRO A 29 -12.64 -3.30 4.38
N GLN A 30 -12.04 -3.35 3.19
CA GLN A 30 -11.47 -4.55 2.59
C GLN A 30 -10.15 -4.93 3.27
N ASN A 31 -9.35 -3.93 3.64
CA ASN A 31 -8.14 -4.19 4.41
C ASN A 31 -8.49 -4.75 5.79
N TRP A 32 -9.46 -4.13 6.47
CA TRP A 32 -9.95 -4.62 7.76
C TRP A 32 -10.50 -6.05 7.66
N LEU A 33 -11.32 -6.35 6.64
CA LEU A 33 -11.87 -7.69 6.45
C LEU A 33 -10.76 -8.73 6.22
N ARG A 34 -9.75 -8.41 5.42
CA ARG A 34 -8.58 -9.28 5.21
C ARG A 34 -7.77 -9.48 6.49
N THR A 35 -7.60 -8.42 7.30
CA THR A 35 -6.92 -8.52 8.59
C THR A 35 -7.71 -9.40 9.56
N LEU A 36 -9.04 -9.28 9.58
CA LEU A 36 -9.91 -10.15 10.38
C LEU A 36 -9.78 -11.61 9.94
N GLU A 37 -9.85 -11.88 8.63
CA GLU A 37 -9.71 -13.23 8.07
C GLU A 37 -8.34 -13.84 8.40
N ALA A 38 -7.26 -13.11 8.16
CA ALA A 38 -5.90 -13.58 8.40
C ALA A 38 -5.59 -13.83 9.88
N ASN A 39 -6.12 -12.99 10.77
CA ASN A 39 -5.77 -13.04 12.20
C ASN A 39 -6.71 -13.91 13.03
N LYS A 40 -7.99 -14.04 12.65
CA LYS A 40 -9.00 -14.67 13.49
C LYS A 40 -9.57 -15.96 12.91
N PHE A 41 -9.41 -16.23 11.62
CA PHE A 41 -9.94 -17.46 11.03
C PHE A 41 -8.83 -18.50 10.89
N LYS A 42 -9.09 -19.68 11.46
CA LYS A 42 -8.36 -20.89 11.11
C LYS A 42 -8.84 -21.38 9.74
N HIS A 43 -7.98 -22.10 9.03
CA HIS A 43 -8.29 -22.65 7.70
C HIS A 43 -9.61 -23.44 7.68
N ASP A 44 -9.95 -24.12 8.79
CA ASP A 44 -11.10 -25.03 8.90
C ASP A 44 -12.27 -24.42 9.69
N SER A 45 -12.29 -23.09 9.84
CA SER A 45 -13.36 -22.43 10.59
C SER A 45 -14.71 -22.58 9.89
N ASP A 46 -15.70 -23.06 10.65
CA ASP A 46 -17.10 -23.11 10.20
C ASP A 46 -17.69 -21.71 10.01
N ASP A 47 -18.67 -21.59 9.12
CA ASP A 47 -19.32 -20.32 8.81
C ASP A 47 -19.98 -19.70 10.05
N ASN A 48 -20.57 -20.48 10.96
CA ASN A 48 -21.14 -19.94 12.19
C ASN A 48 -20.07 -19.28 13.07
N THR A 49 -18.87 -19.87 13.11
CA THR A 49 -17.75 -19.33 13.87
C THR A 49 -17.25 -18.03 13.25
N ARG A 50 -17.18 -17.96 11.93
CA ARG A 50 -16.80 -16.74 11.20
C ARG A 50 -17.80 -15.61 11.39
N LEU A 51 -19.10 -15.90 11.27
CA LEU A 51 -20.19 -14.94 11.49
C LEU A 51 -20.19 -14.41 12.93
N TYR A 52 -20.04 -15.30 13.92
CA TYR A 52 -19.94 -14.90 15.31
C TYR A 52 -18.73 -13.99 15.55
N THR A 53 -17.56 -14.40 15.05
CA THR A 53 -16.32 -13.65 15.18
C THR A 53 -16.45 -12.27 14.54
N PHE A 54 -17.03 -12.19 13.33
CA PHE A 54 -17.30 -10.92 12.66
C PHE A 54 -18.17 -9.99 13.52
N SER A 55 -19.27 -10.50 14.09
CA SER A 55 -20.15 -9.69 14.94
C SER A 55 -19.43 -9.09 16.16
N LYS A 56 -18.44 -9.80 16.71
CA LYS A 56 -17.65 -9.34 17.86
C LYS A 56 -16.61 -8.29 17.51
N HIS A 57 -16.22 -8.20 16.24
CA HIS A 57 -15.26 -7.21 15.77
C HIS A 57 -15.94 -5.97 15.17
N LEU A 58 -17.27 -5.85 15.31
CA LEU A 58 -17.99 -4.60 15.05
C LEU A 58 -18.03 -3.76 16.33
N GLU A 59 -17.83 -2.46 16.22
CA GLU A 59 -17.99 -1.55 17.36
C GLU A 59 -19.48 -1.49 17.75
N TYR A 60 -19.77 -1.62 19.05
CA TYR A 60 -21.13 -1.58 19.57
C TYR A 60 -21.83 -0.26 19.21
N ASN A 61 -23.07 -0.35 18.72
CA ASN A 61 -23.86 0.82 18.31
C ASN A 61 -23.23 1.65 17.17
N SER A 62 -22.26 1.06 16.45
CA SER A 62 -21.71 1.64 15.24
C SER A 62 -22.61 1.39 14.04
N LYS A 63 -22.36 2.12 12.95
CA LYS A 63 -23.09 1.95 11.69
C LYS A 63 -22.96 0.52 11.15
N ALA A 64 -21.83 -0.14 11.41
CA ALA A 64 -21.62 -1.52 10.99
C ALA A 64 -22.41 -2.52 11.85
N ASP A 65 -22.47 -2.31 13.17
CA ASP A 65 -23.27 -3.14 14.09
C ASP A 65 -24.78 -3.04 13.79
N THR A 66 -25.29 -1.81 13.64
CA THR A 66 -26.69 -1.57 13.24
C THR A 66 -27.00 -2.23 11.90
N TRP A 67 -26.11 -2.13 10.91
CA TRP A 67 -26.30 -2.80 9.63
C TRP A 67 -26.35 -4.33 9.75
N PHE A 68 -25.43 -4.91 10.52
CA PHE A 68 -25.37 -6.37 10.71
C PHE A 68 -26.59 -6.94 11.45
N ARG A 69 -27.10 -6.19 12.43
CA ARG A 69 -28.25 -6.61 13.24
C ARG A 69 -29.59 -6.31 12.58
N ASP A 70 -29.75 -5.09 12.07
CA ASP A 70 -31.07 -4.52 11.75
C ASP A 70 -31.34 -4.45 10.24
N GLU A 71 -30.31 -4.36 9.39
CA GLU A 71 -30.49 -4.26 7.91
C GLU A 71 -30.34 -5.60 7.17
N LEU A 72 -29.63 -6.57 7.73
CA LEU A 72 -29.35 -7.88 7.11
C LEU A 72 -30.39 -8.94 7.48
N ILE A 73 -31.06 -9.49 6.47
CA ILE A 73 -31.97 -10.64 6.65
C ILE A 73 -31.17 -11.95 6.86
N ALA A 74 -31.77 -12.93 7.53
CA ALA A 74 -31.09 -14.19 7.88
C ALA A 74 -30.49 -14.93 6.68
N THR A 75 -31.15 -14.88 5.51
CA THR A 75 -30.70 -15.54 4.27
C THR A 75 -29.52 -14.85 3.58
N GLN A 76 -29.18 -13.62 3.99
CA GLN A 76 -28.04 -12.85 3.50
C GLN A 76 -26.79 -13.01 4.38
N LYS A 77 -26.93 -13.63 5.56
CA LYS A 77 -25.85 -13.89 6.52
C LYS A 77 -25.83 -15.34 7.00
N ASP A 78 -26.38 -16.27 6.23
CA ASP A 78 -26.36 -17.70 6.52
C ASP A 78 -25.00 -18.33 6.22
N THR A 79 -24.26 -17.79 5.24
CA THR A 79 -22.90 -18.21 4.92
C THR A 79 -21.93 -17.03 4.95
N TRP A 80 -20.65 -17.35 5.19
CA TRP A 80 -19.60 -16.33 5.18
C TRP A 80 -19.54 -15.61 3.83
N ALA A 81 -19.62 -16.35 2.73
CA ALA A 81 -19.55 -15.81 1.38
C ALA A 81 -20.67 -14.79 1.08
N LYS A 82 -21.89 -15.03 1.56
CA LYS A 82 -23.00 -14.10 1.37
C LYS A 82 -22.85 -12.86 2.23
N LEU A 83 -22.38 -13.00 3.47
CA LEU A 83 -22.06 -11.84 4.32
C LEU A 83 -21.00 -10.96 3.67
N VAL A 84 -19.92 -11.56 3.13
CA VAL A 84 -18.85 -10.82 2.44
C VAL A 84 -19.38 -10.10 1.19
N THR A 85 -20.31 -10.72 0.47
CA THR A 85 -20.95 -10.10 -0.70
C THR A 85 -21.75 -8.85 -0.30
N GLU A 86 -22.59 -8.96 0.73
CA GLU A 86 -23.37 -7.84 1.25
C GLU A 86 -22.49 -6.76 1.89
N PHE A 87 -21.42 -7.17 2.56
CA PHE A 87 -20.42 -6.25 3.13
C PHE A 87 -19.78 -5.40 2.03
N ASN A 88 -19.33 -6.02 0.93
CA ASN A 88 -18.74 -5.31 -0.20
C ASN A 88 -19.77 -4.43 -0.94
N ARG A 89 -21.06 -4.80 -0.92
CA ARG A 89 -22.15 -3.96 -1.44
C ARG A 89 -22.35 -2.71 -0.60
N LYS A 90 -22.32 -2.83 0.73
CA LYS A 90 -22.52 -1.70 1.67
C LYS A 90 -21.29 -0.80 1.78
N TRP A 91 -20.10 -1.40 1.78
CA TRP A 91 -18.82 -0.70 1.82
C TRP A 91 -17.97 -1.10 0.62
N PRO A 92 -18.17 -0.47 -0.55
CA PRO A 92 -17.39 -0.78 -1.74
C PRO A 92 -15.92 -0.50 -1.51
N ALA A 93 -15.07 -1.29 -2.18
CA ALA A 93 -13.64 -1.06 -2.16
C ALA A 93 -13.38 0.36 -2.68
N VAL A 94 -12.60 1.12 -1.91
CA VAL A 94 -12.10 2.41 -2.39
C VAL A 94 -11.20 2.07 -3.58
N ALA A 95 -11.70 2.29 -4.80
CA ALA A 95 -10.87 2.28 -5.98
C ALA A 95 -9.75 3.29 -5.72
N LYS A 96 -8.49 2.82 -5.76
CA LYS A 96 -7.37 3.75 -5.80
C LYS A 96 -7.61 4.60 -7.04
N VAL A 97 -7.85 5.90 -6.84
CA VAL A 97 -7.80 6.84 -7.95
C VAL A 97 -6.36 6.78 -8.42
N GLU A 98 -6.13 6.17 -9.57
CA GLU A 98 -4.87 6.32 -10.27
C GLU A 98 -4.66 7.82 -10.45
N PRO A 99 -3.56 8.40 -9.93
CA PRO A 99 -3.32 9.82 -10.07
C PRO A 99 -3.38 10.14 -11.57
N THR A 100 -4.17 11.15 -11.91
CA THR A 100 -4.27 11.58 -13.30
C THR A 100 -2.89 12.02 -13.79
N LYS A 101 -2.67 11.97 -15.11
CA LYS A 101 -1.40 12.45 -15.71
C LYS A 101 -1.03 13.85 -15.22
N ALA A 102 -2.02 14.71 -14.98
CA ALA A 102 -1.82 16.06 -14.46
C ALA A 102 -1.29 16.07 -13.01
N GLU A 103 -1.82 15.22 -12.12
CA GLU A 103 -1.35 15.11 -10.73
C GLU A 103 0.05 14.49 -10.65
N LEU A 104 0.34 13.50 -11.52
CA LEU A 104 1.70 12.96 -11.68
C LEU A 104 2.68 14.02 -12.18
N GLN A 105 2.28 14.82 -13.18
CA GLN A 105 3.09 15.93 -13.69
C GLN A 105 3.32 17.00 -12.62
N GLN A 106 2.30 17.37 -11.85
CA GLN A 106 2.44 18.31 -10.76
C GLN A 106 3.40 17.78 -9.68
N LYS A 107 3.26 16.51 -9.29
CA LYS A 107 4.17 15.87 -8.33
C LYS A 107 5.62 15.83 -8.82
N LEU A 108 5.84 15.61 -10.13
CA LEU A 108 7.18 15.68 -10.73
C LEU A 108 7.75 17.11 -10.73
N LEU A 109 6.90 18.12 -10.94
CA LEU A 109 7.29 19.52 -10.88
C LEU A 109 7.61 19.98 -9.44
N GLU A 110 6.88 19.46 -8.45
CA GLU A 110 7.14 19.71 -7.02
C GLU A 110 8.47 19.11 -6.55
N VAL A 111 8.88 17.99 -7.15
CA VAL A 111 10.16 17.33 -6.85
C VAL A 111 11.33 17.97 -7.60
N LYS A 112 11.11 18.89 -8.54
CA LYS A 112 12.19 19.54 -9.31
C LYS A 112 13.10 20.37 -8.40
N LEU A 113 14.39 20.09 -8.41
CA LEU A 113 15.41 20.94 -7.77
C LEU A 113 15.42 22.31 -8.46
N LYS A 114 15.34 23.41 -7.70
CA LYS A 114 15.40 24.76 -8.28
C LYS A 114 16.80 25.06 -8.78
N ASP A 115 16.92 25.88 -9.82
CA ASP A 115 18.22 26.23 -10.42
C ASP A 115 19.17 26.86 -9.39
N GLU A 116 18.62 27.63 -8.44
CA GLU A 116 19.35 28.27 -7.34
C GLU A 116 19.86 27.27 -6.27
N GLU A 117 19.25 26.08 -6.21
CA GLU A 117 19.58 25.03 -5.26
C GLU A 117 20.59 24.04 -5.88
N VAL A 118 20.86 24.09 -7.18
CA VAL A 118 21.81 23.22 -7.88
C VAL A 118 23.25 23.63 -7.55
N GLY A 119 24.06 22.65 -7.14
CA GLY A 119 25.49 22.89 -6.88
C GLY A 119 25.76 23.53 -5.52
N LEU A 120 24.81 23.47 -4.60
CA LEU A 120 25.05 23.77 -3.18
C LEU A 120 25.62 22.53 -2.49
N LYS A 121 26.45 22.71 -1.46
CA LYS A 121 26.86 21.61 -0.59
C LYS A 121 25.80 21.39 0.48
N VAL A 122 25.36 20.15 0.63
CA VAL A 122 24.32 19.72 1.57
C VAL A 122 24.92 18.62 2.45
N GLY A 123 24.77 18.74 3.76
CA GLY A 123 25.37 17.85 4.76
C GLY A 123 25.66 18.62 6.05
N ASP A 124 25.53 17.94 7.20
CA ASP A 124 25.68 18.58 8.51
C ASP A 124 27.17 18.77 8.91
N ASP A 125 28.08 17.92 8.41
CA ASP A 125 29.52 17.93 8.69
C ASP A 125 30.37 17.99 7.40
N GLU A 126 31.63 18.48 7.49
CA GLU A 126 32.52 18.63 6.32
C GLU A 126 32.79 17.30 5.59
N ASP A 127 32.79 16.18 6.31
CA ASP A 127 33.03 14.84 5.78
C ASP A 127 31.79 14.23 5.09
N ASP A 128 30.59 14.76 5.36
CA ASP A 128 29.30 14.29 4.83
C ASP A 128 28.69 15.25 3.80
N GLN A 129 29.42 16.30 3.40
CA GLN A 129 28.97 17.25 2.40
C GLN A 129 28.93 16.63 1.01
N VAL A 130 27.72 16.50 0.48
CA VAL A 130 27.44 16.10 -0.90
C VAL A 130 26.85 17.27 -1.68
N TRP A 131 27.04 17.28 -2.99
CA TRP A 131 26.35 18.29 -3.81
C TRP A 131 24.85 18.02 -3.83
N SER A 132 24.06 19.09 -3.73
CA SER A 132 22.60 19.07 -3.69
C SER A 132 21.97 18.28 -4.84
N HIS A 133 22.55 18.36 -6.04
CA HIS A 133 22.08 17.61 -7.21
C HIS A 133 22.39 16.10 -7.11
N VAL A 134 23.45 15.71 -6.41
CA VAL A 134 23.81 14.31 -6.16
C VAL A 134 22.90 13.71 -5.09
N ASP A 135 22.72 14.40 -3.97
CA ASP A 135 21.77 14.02 -2.91
C ASP A 135 20.33 13.92 -3.45
N TRP A 136 19.91 14.90 -4.25
CA TRP A 136 18.61 14.90 -4.91
C TRP A 136 18.43 13.70 -5.85
N ALA A 137 19.43 13.38 -6.67
CA ALA A 137 19.39 12.24 -7.59
C ALA A 137 19.36 10.88 -6.87
N GLN A 138 19.94 10.79 -5.67
CA GLN A 138 19.88 9.59 -4.82
C GLN A 138 18.52 9.42 -4.14
N ARG A 139 17.89 10.52 -3.69
CA ARG A 139 16.55 10.51 -3.08
C ARG A 139 15.44 10.24 -4.10
N TYR A 140 15.64 10.69 -5.33
CA TYR A 140 14.70 10.51 -6.44
C TYR A 140 15.39 9.85 -7.62
N PRO A 141 15.74 8.55 -7.50
CA PRO A 141 16.36 7.83 -8.59
C PRO A 141 15.34 7.79 -9.74
N PHE A 142 15.62 8.53 -10.82
CA PHE A 142 14.99 8.22 -12.09
C PHE A 142 15.31 6.77 -12.39
N ALA A 143 14.28 5.95 -12.63
CA ALA A 143 14.43 4.54 -12.98
C ALA A 143 15.63 4.37 -13.92
N PRO A 144 16.51 3.37 -13.68
CA PRO A 144 17.79 3.30 -14.36
C PRO A 144 17.55 3.38 -15.86
N TYR A 145 18.07 4.45 -16.48
CA TYR A 145 18.34 4.45 -17.91
C TYR A 145 19.12 3.17 -18.19
N SER A 146 18.51 2.19 -18.85
CA SER A 146 19.27 1.14 -19.51
C SER A 146 19.98 1.83 -20.67
N PRO A 147 21.31 1.96 -20.66
CA PRO A 147 22.02 2.52 -21.79
C PRO A 147 22.17 1.42 -22.84
N THR A 148 21.07 1.01 -23.48
CA THR A 148 21.13 0.20 -24.70
C THR A 148 21.11 1.12 -25.91
N THR A 149 22.12 1.96 -26.03
CA THR A 149 22.68 2.35 -27.34
C THR A 149 24.07 2.90 -27.08
N SER A 150 25.09 2.05 -27.27
CA SER A 150 26.47 2.52 -27.46
C SER A 150 26.45 3.63 -28.52
N PRO A 151 27.11 4.78 -28.30
CA PRO A 151 27.35 5.70 -29.39
C PRO A 151 28.15 4.96 -30.47
N PRO A 152 27.83 5.11 -31.77
CA PRO A 152 28.66 4.55 -32.82
C PRO A 152 30.04 5.20 -32.71
N GLY A 153 31.04 4.41 -32.36
CA GLY A 153 32.44 4.83 -32.42
C GLY A 153 32.82 5.17 -33.85
N PRO A 154 33.68 6.18 -34.07
CA PRO A 154 34.18 6.49 -35.39
C PRO A 154 35.11 5.37 -35.87
N ASP A 155 35.11 5.16 -37.18
CA ASP A 155 35.97 4.24 -37.95
C ASP A 155 35.51 2.78 -38.05
N SER A 156 34.76 2.50 -39.12
CA SER A 156 35.12 1.46 -40.11
C SER A 156 34.11 1.41 -41.26
N ALA A 157 34.39 2.11 -42.35
CA ALA A 157 33.92 1.75 -43.69
C ALA A 157 34.85 2.37 -44.73
N THR A 158 35.95 1.67 -44.96
CA THR A 158 36.83 1.78 -46.12
C THR A 158 36.03 1.63 -47.42
N GLU A 159 36.34 2.51 -48.37
CA GLU A 159 36.37 2.33 -49.84
C GLU A 159 35.42 1.30 -50.49
N TYR A 160 34.57 1.75 -51.42
CA TYR A 160 34.57 1.27 -52.81
C TYR A 160 34.14 2.38 -53.77
N ALA A 161 34.88 2.49 -54.86
CA ALA A 161 34.84 3.56 -55.84
C ALA A 161 33.86 3.31 -57.01
N THR A 162 33.58 4.42 -57.72
CA THR A 162 33.32 4.52 -59.18
C THR A 162 31.92 4.24 -59.73
N SER A 163 31.29 5.30 -60.25
CA SER A 163 30.91 5.40 -61.67
C SER A 163 30.52 6.83 -62.08
N ARG A 164 31.38 7.47 -62.88
CA ARG A 164 30.96 8.26 -64.05
C ARG A 164 32.08 8.28 -65.08
#